data_AF-A0A161Y9X6-F1
#
_entry.id   AF-A0A161Y9X6-F1
#
_cell.length_a   1.000
_cell.length_b   1.000
_cell.length_c   1.000
_cell.angle_alpha   90.00
_cell.angle_beta   90.00
_cell.angle_gamma   90.00
#
_symmetry.space_group_name_H-M   'P 1'
#
loop_
_entity.id
_entity.type
_entity.pdbx_description
1 polymer ?
#
loop_
_entity_poly.entity_id
_entity_poly.type
_entity_poly.pdbx_seq_one_letter_code
_entity_poly.pdbx_strand_id
1 'polypeptide(L)'
;MDGFPPMPAEIVRLISIEAVRVRGAKRAVRLRLVNRSWNREVMEALFESGISDSFGSLGPVFWPKHLMHKLRQRENLLSRPLRLIRRAAQRVVAFRSGEPNYENHDAVQEYLWEICQLSEDCNVLGPCWPSIFEVPEQMDPIQDSDEDFKQTLLAAAAATNDLALVRELLPLMQGCVHLIYGRDRQEPVLGFPLDIAAFQGHVEMLRMLLGAIQDPVVLGDAYDDGIKLACAGNQLNTLELCLARAYENHWPDPVDLLEGTTSIPVFDAVFQACKDHLILDRHYPWKPNPDKIGMRRQFLSDHFRLSTDYGHLAMVKHLVQLGAPARHIERCDDNEFGFHTVVSYAATSGNAELLAYLLENGTQIGSRSLEAASKHGNPDCVRILLEHGANDNFKLGGALLESVKGENESVLRLLLESVTPVDEDLRRQALAFAGKEGLVSMTRVLEEYK
;
A
#
# COMPACT_ATOMS: atom_id res chain seq x y z
N MET A 1 -7.83 20.49 24.71
CA MET A 1 -8.75 21.62 24.41
C MET A 1 -9.71 21.13 23.36
N ASP A 2 -10.96 20.98 23.75
CA ASP A 2 -12.05 20.49 22.92
C ASP A 2 -12.28 21.45 21.76
N GLY A 3 -12.12 20.96 20.53
CA GLY A 3 -13.17 21.11 19.53
C GLY A 3 -13.16 22.49 18.85
N PHE A 4 -13.95 22.59 17.78
CA PHE A 4 -14.12 23.83 17.03
C PHE A 4 -14.51 25.02 17.94
N PRO A 5 -14.20 26.27 17.57
CA PRO A 5 -14.85 27.45 18.18
C PRO A 5 -16.38 27.25 18.20
N PRO A 6 -17.15 27.98 19.03
CA PRO A 6 -18.59 27.80 19.20
C PRO A 6 -19.36 28.25 17.94
N MET A 7 -19.19 27.50 16.87
CA MET A 7 -19.81 27.65 15.57
C MET A 7 -20.66 26.41 15.32
N PRO A 8 -21.82 26.55 14.67
CA PRO A 8 -22.60 25.42 14.18
C PRO A 8 -21.74 24.47 13.34
N ALA A 9 -21.97 23.16 13.48
CA ALA A 9 -21.21 22.13 12.78
C ALA A 9 -21.29 22.29 11.26
N GLU A 10 -22.41 22.81 10.74
CA GLU A 10 -22.63 23.08 9.33
C GLU A 10 -21.73 24.20 8.80
N ILE A 11 -21.49 25.24 9.61
CA ILE A 11 -20.58 26.34 9.24
C ILE A 11 -19.14 25.84 9.26
N VAL A 12 -18.79 25.05 10.27
CA VAL A 12 -17.49 24.38 10.36
C VAL A 12 -17.25 23.51 9.12
N ARG A 13 -18.26 22.75 8.68
CA ARG A 13 -18.23 21.93 7.47
C ARG A 13 -17.93 22.73 6.21
N LEU A 14 -18.68 23.81 5.99
CA LEU A 14 -18.49 24.68 4.83
C LEU A 14 -17.11 25.35 4.81
N ILE A 15 -16.67 25.88 5.96
CA ILE A 15 -15.34 26.46 6.10
C ILE A 15 -14.27 25.42 5.81
N SER A 16 -14.43 24.19 6.31
CA SER A 16 -13.47 23.11 6.12
C SER A 16 -13.38 22.68 4.66
N ILE A 17 -14.51 22.57 3.95
CA ILE A 17 -14.55 22.26 2.52
C ILE A 17 -13.82 23.34 1.71
N GLU A 18 -14.10 24.61 1.98
CA GLU A 18 -13.47 25.72 1.25
C GLU A 18 -11.98 25.84 1.59
N ALA A 19 -11.61 25.62 2.85
CA ALA A 19 -10.20 25.59 3.27
C ALA A 19 -9.43 24.47 2.56
N VAL A 20 -10.03 23.27 2.43
CA VAL A 20 -9.48 22.15 1.65
C VAL A 20 -9.29 22.54 0.19
N ARG A 21 -10.29 23.19 -0.43
CA ARG A 21 -10.23 23.64 -1.82
C ARG A 21 -9.12 24.65 -2.08
N VAL A 22 -9.01 25.65 -1.21
CA VAL A 22 -8.03 26.74 -1.35
C VAL A 22 -6.61 26.29 -1.00
N ARG A 23 -6.43 25.46 0.04
CA ARG A 23 -5.11 25.08 0.57
C ARG A 23 -4.57 23.77 0.01
N GLY A 24 -5.41 22.98 -0.66
CA GLY A 24 -5.09 21.68 -1.20
C GLY A 24 -5.04 20.56 -0.15
N ALA A 25 -5.16 19.32 -0.64
CA ALA A 25 -5.28 18.12 0.20
C ALA A 25 -4.08 17.91 1.15
N LYS A 26 -2.85 18.20 0.71
CA LYS A 26 -1.62 18.00 1.51
C LYS A 26 -1.65 18.77 2.83
N ARG A 27 -2.08 20.04 2.81
CA ARG A 27 -2.17 20.87 4.03
C ARG A 27 -3.40 20.50 4.85
N ALA A 28 -4.51 20.16 4.21
CA ALA A 28 -5.71 19.71 4.89
C ALA A 28 -5.42 18.46 5.76
N VAL A 29 -4.75 17.45 5.21
CA VAL A 29 -4.43 16.20 5.92
C VAL A 29 -3.62 16.43 7.20
N ARG A 30 -2.79 17.48 7.28
CA ARG A 30 -2.04 17.82 8.52
C ARG A 30 -2.95 18.26 9.66
N LEU A 31 -4.10 18.89 9.38
CA LEU A 31 -5.07 19.28 10.42
C LEU A 31 -5.64 18.07 11.16
N ARG A 32 -5.57 16.87 10.57
CA ARG A 32 -5.96 15.61 11.23
C ARG A 32 -5.13 15.31 12.48
N LEU A 33 -3.92 15.84 12.56
CA LEU A 33 -3.00 15.63 13.69
C LEU A 33 -3.34 16.49 14.92
N VAL A 34 -4.24 17.48 14.78
CA VAL A 34 -4.61 18.39 15.87
C VAL A 34 -5.40 17.65 16.95
N ASN A 35 -6.47 16.96 16.57
CA ASN A 35 -7.26 16.08 17.45
C ASN A 35 -8.21 15.18 16.63
N ARG A 36 -8.90 14.25 17.30
CA ARG A 36 -9.86 13.33 16.66
C ARG A 36 -11.01 14.04 15.94
N SER A 37 -11.48 15.17 16.44
CA SER A 37 -12.57 15.94 15.83
C SER A 37 -12.15 16.56 14.49
N TRP A 38 -10.98 17.19 14.45
CA TRP A 38 -10.38 17.70 13.21
C TRP A 38 -10.07 16.57 12.23
N ASN A 39 -9.60 15.42 12.72
CA ASN A 39 -9.39 14.25 11.87
C ASN A 39 -10.67 13.84 11.14
N ARG A 40 -11.80 13.73 11.85
CA ARG A 40 -13.09 13.40 11.23
C ARG A 40 -13.57 14.47 10.26
N GLU A 41 -13.58 15.73 10.70
CA GLU A 41 -14.10 16.85 9.93
C GLU A 41 -13.37 17.03 8.60
N VAL A 42 -12.03 17.03 8.64
CA VAL A 42 -11.19 17.21 7.46
C VAL A 42 -11.39 16.08 6.46
N MET A 43 -11.54 14.84 6.94
CA MET A 43 -11.76 13.69 6.06
C MET A 43 -13.09 13.81 5.30
N GLU A 44 -14.17 14.14 6.00
CA GLU A 44 -15.47 14.35 5.37
C GLU A 44 -15.42 15.56 4.40
N ALA A 45 -14.74 16.65 4.76
CA ALA A 45 -14.58 17.83 3.90
C ALA A 45 -13.75 17.52 2.64
N LEU A 46 -12.73 16.67 2.73
CA LEU A 46 -11.94 16.20 1.59
C LEU A 46 -12.81 15.42 0.59
N PHE A 47 -13.70 14.55 1.08
CA PHE A 47 -14.57 13.76 0.22
C PHE A 47 -15.66 14.62 -0.43
N GLU A 48 -16.26 15.54 0.31
CA GLU A 48 -17.29 16.45 -0.21
C GLU A 48 -16.75 17.53 -1.14
N SER A 49 -15.46 17.88 -1.01
CA SER A 49 -14.84 18.91 -1.86
C SER A 49 -14.80 18.54 -3.34
N GLY A 50 -14.89 17.25 -3.68
CA GLY A 50 -14.71 16.71 -5.03
C GLY A 50 -13.26 16.61 -5.48
N ILE A 51 -12.31 17.16 -4.71
CA ILE A 51 -10.87 17.06 -5.01
C ILE A 51 -10.44 15.59 -5.09
N SER A 52 -10.96 14.78 -4.17
CA SER A 52 -10.70 13.35 -4.04
C SER A 52 -11.05 12.54 -5.30
N ASP A 53 -12.06 12.96 -6.07
CA ASP A 53 -12.54 12.23 -7.25
C ASP A 53 -11.54 12.30 -8.43
N SER A 54 -10.69 13.34 -8.44
CA SER A 54 -9.64 13.55 -9.45
C SER A 54 -8.26 13.02 -9.05
N PHE A 55 -8.09 12.62 -7.79
CA PHE A 55 -6.82 12.12 -7.26
C PHE A 55 -6.62 10.66 -7.68
N GLY A 56 -5.72 10.39 -8.63
CA GLY A 56 -5.38 9.06 -9.16
C GLY A 56 -4.68 8.09 -8.20
N SER A 57 -5.03 8.13 -6.91
CA SER A 57 -4.81 7.14 -5.83
C SER A 57 -4.82 7.92 -4.52
N LEU A 58 -6.01 8.10 -3.95
CA LEU A 58 -6.11 8.38 -2.53
C LEU A 58 -5.53 7.16 -1.81
N GLY A 59 -4.23 7.15 -1.51
CA GLY A 59 -3.49 5.98 -1.04
C GLY A 59 -4.22 5.16 0.03
N PRO A 60 -3.83 3.89 0.27
CA PRO A 60 -4.69 2.80 0.78
C PRO A 60 -5.50 3.09 2.05
N VAL A 61 -5.08 4.03 2.89
CA VAL A 61 -5.79 4.47 4.10
C VAL A 61 -7.06 5.31 3.79
N PHE A 62 -7.07 6.01 2.67
CA PHE A 62 -8.14 6.95 2.28
C PHE A 62 -9.18 6.28 1.39
N TRP A 63 -8.74 5.37 0.53
CA TRP A 63 -9.58 4.69 -0.44
C TRP A 63 -10.86 4.08 0.16
N PRO A 64 -10.80 3.19 1.18
CA PRO A 64 -12.01 2.54 1.69
C PRO A 64 -13.03 3.54 2.24
N LYS A 65 -12.55 4.63 2.84
CA LYS A 65 -13.38 5.68 3.43
C LYS A 65 -14.06 6.53 2.37
N HIS A 66 -13.35 6.85 1.28
CA HIS A 66 -13.89 7.60 0.17
C HIS A 66 -14.96 6.79 -0.57
N LEU A 67 -14.66 5.52 -0.90
CA LEU A 67 -15.60 4.62 -1.56
C LEU A 67 -16.86 4.40 -0.70
N MET A 68 -16.68 4.19 0.60
CA MET A 68 -17.80 4.09 1.54
C MET A 68 -18.64 5.38 1.60
N HIS A 69 -18.02 6.56 1.59
CA HIS A 69 -18.73 7.83 1.53
C HIS A 69 -19.61 7.92 0.26
N LYS A 70 -19.10 7.49 -0.90
CA LYS A 70 -19.87 7.46 -2.15
C LYS A 70 -21.00 6.43 -2.11
N LEU A 71 -20.75 5.19 -1.69
CA LEU A 71 -21.74 4.11 -1.64
C LEU A 71 -22.93 4.39 -0.70
N ARG A 72 -22.73 5.24 0.32
CA ARG A 72 -23.79 5.71 1.24
C ARG A 72 -24.77 6.70 0.61
N GLN A 73 -24.40 7.32 -0.50
CA GLN A 73 -25.27 8.28 -1.17
C GLN A 73 -26.54 7.60 -1.72
N ARG A 74 -27.49 8.42 -2.17
CA ARG A 74 -28.72 7.90 -2.79
C ARG A 74 -28.37 7.19 -4.09
N GLU A 75 -29.12 6.14 -4.41
CA GLU A 75 -28.82 5.29 -5.58
C GLU A 75 -28.80 6.08 -6.90
N ASN A 76 -29.62 7.13 -7.03
CA ASN A 76 -29.64 8.01 -8.19
C ASN A 76 -28.39 8.89 -8.36
N LEU A 77 -27.48 8.90 -7.38
CA LEU A 77 -26.20 9.60 -7.41
C LEU A 77 -25.02 8.62 -7.61
N LEU A 78 -25.30 7.33 -7.79
CA LEU A 78 -24.28 6.30 -7.96
C LEU A 78 -24.08 5.99 -9.45
N SER A 79 -22.82 5.84 -9.85
CA SER A 79 -22.47 5.25 -11.14
C SER A 79 -22.91 3.79 -11.23
N ARG A 80 -22.90 3.22 -12.44
CA ARG A 80 -23.25 1.79 -12.62
C ARG A 80 -22.35 0.84 -11.81
N PRO A 81 -21.00 0.97 -11.76
CA PRO A 81 -20.15 0.16 -10.90
C PRO A 81 -20.53 0.20 -9.41
N LEU A 82 -20.79 1.40 -8.87
CA LEU A 82 -21.18 1.55 -7.46
C LEU A 82 -22.55 0.93 -7.17
N ARG A 83 -23.49 0.99 -8.13
CA ARG A 83 -24.78 0.30 -8.02
C ARG A 83 -24.63 -1.21 -8.02
N LEU A 84 -23.73 -1.77 -8.85
CA LEU A 84 -23.42 -3.20 -8.86
C LEU A 84 -22.88 -3.68 -7.51
N ILE A 85 -21.91 -2.95 -6.95
CA ILE A 85 -21.34 -3.25 -5.61
C ILE A 85 -22.44 -3.21 -4.54
N ARG A 86 -23.27 -2.15 -4.54
CA ARG A 86 -24.35 -2.01 -3.56
C ARG A 86 -25.37 -3.15 -3.66
N ARG A 87 -25.75 -3.54 -4.88
CA ARG A 87 -26.68 -4.64 -5.12
C ARG A 87 -26.08 -5.98 -4.72
N ALA A 88 -24.80 -6.22 -4.99
CA ALA A 88 -24.11 -7.43 -4.58
C ALA A 88 -24.10 -7.56 -3.05
N ALA A 89 -23.79 -6.48 -2.34
CA ALA A 89 -23.85 -6.43 -0.88
C ALA A 89 -25.24 -6.76 -0.32
N GLN A 90 -26.27 -6.14 -0.89
CA GLN A 90 -27.65 -6.41 -0.54
C GLN A 90 -28.01 -7.89 -0.74
N ARG A 91 -27.57 -8.50 -1.84
CA ARG A 91 -27.85 -9.92 -2.14
C ARG A 91 -27.15 -10.87 -1.17
N VAL A 92 -25.90 -10.57 -0.77
CA VAL A 92 -25.19 -11.39 0.22
C VAL A 92 -25.84 -11.28 1.60
N VAL A 93 -26.21 -10.07 2.02
CA VAL A 93 -26.93 -9.88 3.30
C VAL A 93 -28.26 -10.63 3.29
N ALA A 94 -29.04 -10.53 2.21
CA ALA A 94 -30.31 -11.25 2.07
C ALA A 94 -30.13 -12.78 2.12
N PHE A 95 -29.04 -13.29 1.52
CA PHE A 95 -28.71 -14.72 1.60
C PHE A 95 -28.37 -15.14 3.04
N ARG A 96 -27.56 -14.35 3.76
CA ARG A 96 -27.14 -14.63 5.14
C ARG A 96 -28.29 -14.55 6.15
N SER A 97 -29.20 -13.58 5.99
CA SER A 97 -30.35 -13.41 6.88
C SER A 97 -31.46 -14.42 6.61
N GLY A 98 -31.49 -15.03 5.43
CA GLY A 98 -32.63 -15.83 4.96
C GLY A 98 -33.89 -14.99 4.69
N GLU A 99 -33.77 -13.66 4.76
CA GLU A 99 -34.85 -12.72 4.51
C GLU A 99 -34.67 -12.07 3.14
N PRO A 100 -35.73 -12.01 2.32
CA PRO A 100 -35.66 -11.40 0.99
C PRO A 100 -35.50 -9.86 1.04
N ASN A 101 -35.63 -9.25 2.21
CA ASN A 101 -35.74 -7.80 2.35
C ASN A 101 -34.38 -7.14 2.63
N TYR A 102 -33.97 -6.28 1.71
CA TYR A 102 -32.76 -5.45 1.73
C TYR A 102 -32.79 -4.29 2.76
N GLU A 103 -33.66 -4.38 3.77
CA GLU A 103 -33.98 -3.29 4.71
C GLU A 103 -33.00 -3.19 5.88
N ASN A 104 -32.16 -4.22 6.10
CA ASN A 104 -31.11 -4.16 7.12
C ASN A 104 -29.94 -3.29 6.65
N HIS A 105 -30.16 -1.98 6.70
CA HIS A 105 -29.20 -0.97 6.28
C HIS A 105 -27.85 -1.13 6.98
N ASP A 106 -27.84 -1.48 8.27
CA ASP A 106 -26.61 -1.62 9.04
C ASP A 106 -25.78 -2.82 8.54
N ALA A 107 -26.40 -3.98 8.34
CA ALA A 107 -25.71 -5.17 7.80
C ALA A 107 -25.16 -4.93 6.38
N VAL A 108 -25.90 -4.20 5.54
CA VAL A 108 -25.42 -3.82 4.20
C VAL A 108 -24.22 -2.87 4.30
N GLN A 109 -24.22 -1.94 5.25
CA GLN A 109 -23.09 -1.03 5.47
C GLN A 109 -21.84 -1.77 5.96
N GLU A 110 -21.99 -2.71 6.89
CA GLU A 110 -20.87 -3.55 7.36
C GLU A 110 -20.27 -4.34 6.20
N TYR A 111 -21.11 -4.96 5.37
CA TYR A 111 -20.64 -5.72 4.22
C TYR A 111 -19.96 -4.84 3.16
N LEU A 112 -20.52 -3.67 2.87
CA LEU A 112 -19.88 -2.72 1.96
C LEU A 112 -18.53 -2.26 2.49
N TRP A 113 -18.40 -2.11 3.82
CA TRP A 113 -17.13 -1.75 4.43
C TRP A 113 -16.06 -2.82 4.17
N GLU A 114 -16.41 -4.10 4.32
CA GLU A 114 -15.52 -5.23 4.03
C GLU A 114 -15.05 -5.22 2.57
N ILE A 115 -15.97 -5.03 1.61
CA ILE A 115 -15.62 -4.90 0.18
C ILE A 115 -14.69 -3.70 -0.05
N CYS A 116 -14.96 -2.57 0.59
CA CYS A 116 -14.14 -1.36 0.44
C CYS A 116 -12.73 -1.53 1.00
N GLN A 117 -12.48 -2.50 1.89
CA GLN A 117 -11.14 -2.81 2.40
C GLN A 117 -10.29 -3.63 1.41
N LEU A 118 -10.85 -4.14 0.32
CA LEU A 118 -10.08 -4.87 -0.68
C LEU A 118 -8.97 -3.97 -1.26
N SER A 119 -7.74 -4.51 -1.34
CA SER A 119 -6.57 -3.80 -1.83
C SER A 119 -6.67 -3.51 -3.34
N GLU A 120 -5.98 -2.46 -3.79
CA GLU A 120 -5.72 -2.21 -5.21
C GLU A 120 -4.98 -3.40 -5.85
N ASP A 121 -4.18 -4.15 -5.08
CA ASP A 121 -3.42 -5.33 -5.56
C ASP A 121 -4.31 -6.50 -5.99
N CYS A 122 -5.57 -6.54 -5.56
CA CYS A 122 -6.58 -7.47 -6.08
C CYS A 122 -7.23 -6.95 -7.38
N ASN A 123 -6.67 -5.90 -7.99
CA ASN A 123 -7.26 -5.11 -9.09
C ASN A 123 -8.70 -4.69 -8.80
N VAL A 124 -8.98 -4.26 -7.57
CA VAL A 124 -10.31 -3.71 -7.26
C VAL A 124 -10.43 -2.35 -7.94
N LEU A 125 -11.31 -2.28 -8.95
CA LEU A 125 -11.74 -1.07 -9.65
C LEU A 125 -10.69 -0.40 -10.57
N GLY A 126 -9.59 -1.11 -10.89
CA GLY A 126 -8.50 -0.67 -11.77
C GLY A 126 -8.91 -0.04 -13.11
N PRO A 127 -9.74 -0.67 -13.96
CA PRO A 127 -10.07 -0.15 -15.29
C PRO A 127 -11.19 0.89 -15.26
N CYS A 128 -11.96 0.90 -14.17
CA CYS A 128 -13.08 1.80 -13.94
C CYS A 128 -12.59 3.15 -13.41
N TRP A 129 -11.32 3.29 -13.07
CA TRP A 129 -10.77 4.57 -12.69
C TRP A 129 -10.44 5.42 -13.93
N PRO A 130 -10.83 6.70 -14.03
CA PRO A 130 -11.56 7.54 -13.06
C PRO A 130 -13.10 7.53 -13.22
N SER A 131 -13.65 6.79 -14.19
CA SER A 131 -15.09 6.80 -14.53
C SER A 131 -16.02 6.15 -13.50
N ILE A 132 -15.47 5.55 -12.44
CA ILE A 132 -16.23 4.91 -11.35
C ILE A 132 -17.15 5.90 -10.63
N PHE A 133 -16.88 7.19 -10.66
CA PHE A 133 -17.73 8.20 -10.05
C PHE A 133 -18.59 8.99 -11.05
N GLU A 134 -18.52 8.66 -12.34
CA GLU A 134 -19.32 9.30 -13.37
C GLU A 134 -20.76 8.78 -13.30
N VAL A 135 -21.69 9.68 -12.98
CA VAL A 135 -23.13 9.38 -12.92
C VAL A 135 -23.71 9.58 -14.32
N PRO A 136 -24.25 8.52 -14.96
CA PRO A 136 -24.82 8.64 -16.30
C PRO A 136 -26.15 9.41 -16.27
N GLU A 137 -26.48 10.09 -17.38
CA GLU A 137 -27.75 10.80 -17.53
C GLU A 137 -28.97 9.86 -17.46
N GLN A 138 -28.80 8.61 -17.88
CA GLN A 138 -29.80 7.55 -17.84
C GLN A 138 -29.30 6.35 -17.05
N MET A 139 -30.17 5.81 -16.19
CA MET A 139 -29.86 4.73 -15.25
C MET A 139 -30.58 3.44 -15.66
N ASP A 140 -29.89 2.55 -16.37
CA ASP A 140 -30.45 1.24 -16.68
C ASP A 140 -30.57 0.38 -15.41
N PRO A 141 -31.67 -0.39 -15.27
CA PRO A 141 -31.84 -1.30 -14.13
C PRO A 141 -30.85 -2.45 -14.22
N ILE A 142 -30.23 -2.81 -13.10
CA ILE A 142 -29.40 -4.01 -12.99
C ILE A 142 -30.33 -5.22 -12.91
N GLN A 143 -30.05 -6.29 -13.64
CA GLN A 143 -30.81 -7.54 -13.60
C GLN A 143 -29.95 -8.67 -13.03
N ASP A 144 -30.59 -9.67 -12.41
CA ASP A 144 -29.88 -10.82 -11.84
C ASP A 144 -29.24 -11.71 -12.93
N SER A 145 -29.70 -11.57 -14.18
CA SER A 145 -29.12 -12.23 -15.35
C SER A 145 -27.82 -11.60 -15.85
N ASP A 146 -27.53 -10.34 -15.49
CA ASP A 146 -26.39 -9.58 -15.98
C ASP A 146 -25.07 -10.25 -15.60
N GLU A 147 -24.17 -10.45 -16.56
CA GLU A 147 -22.86 -11.07 -16.30
C GLU A 147 -22.03 -10.23 -15.32
N ASP A 148 -21.99 -8.91 -15.47
CA ASP A 148 -21.31 -8.00 -14.55
C ASP A 148 -21.81 -8.15 -13.12
N PHE A 149 -23.13 -8.32 -12.94
CA PHE A 149 -23.72 -8.49 -11.62
C PHE A 149 -23.36 -9.84 -11.02
N LYS A 150 -23.45 -10.93 -11.81
CA LYS A 150 -23.06 -12.27 -11.37
C LYS A 150 -21.59 -12.29 -10.95
N GLN A 151 -20.70 -11.71 -11.75
CA GLN A 151 -19.27 -11.62 -11.44
C GLN A 151 -19.03 -10.80 -10.17
N THR A 152 -19.65 -9.62 -10.07
CA THR A 152 -19.54 -8.77 -8.87
C THR A 152 -20.05 -9.48 -7.62
N LEU A 153 -21.16 -10.22 -7.74
CA LEU A 153 -21.72 -11.00 -6.64
C LEU A 153 -20.80 -12.14 -6.20
N LEU A 154 -20.21 -12.87 -7.15
CA LEU A 154 -19.26 -13.93 -6.84
C LEU A 154 -17.97 -13.39 -6.23
N ALA A 155 -17.46 -12.26 -6.74
CA ALA A 155 -16.29 -11.58 -6.20
C ALA A 155 -16.56 -11.07 -4.77
N ALA A 156 -17.74 -10.51 -4.52
CA ALA A 156 -18.17 -10.11 -3.18
C ALA A 156 -18.26 -11.32 -2.23
N ALA A 157 -18.85 -12.43 -2.68
CA ALA A 157 -18.93 -13.65 -1.89
C ALA A 157 -17.55 -14.24 -1.57
N ALA A 158 -16.62 -14.18 -2.53
CA ALA A 158 -15.21 -14.52 -2.32
C ALA A 158 -14.56 -13.59 -1.28
N ALA A 159 -14.75 -12.27 -1.42
CA ALA A 159 -14.20 -11.24 -0.53
C ALA A 159 -14.61 -11.37 0.94
N THR A 160 -15.77 -11.98 1.17
CA THR A 160 -16.35 -12.17 2.52
C THR A 160 -16.34 -13.64 2.94
N ASN A 161 -15.64 -14.48 2.19
CA ASN A 161 -15.48 -15.92 2.41
C ASN A 161 -16.80 -16.68 2.61
N ASP A 162 -17.86 -16.31 1.89
CA ASP A 162 -19.18 -16.94 2.00
C ASP A 162 -19.23 -18.23 1.18
N LEU A 163 -18.68 -19.31 1.76
CA LEU A 163 -18.59 -20.62 1.10
C LEU A 163 -19.97 -21.18 0.73
N ALA A 164 -21.02 -20.88 1.52
CA ALA A 164 -22.36 -21.37 1.25
C ALA A 164 -22.95 -20.70 0.00
N LEU A 165 -22.82 -19.37 -0.09
CA LEU A 165 -23.28 -18.62 -1.26
C LEU A 165 -22.51 -19.06 -2.52
N VAL A 166 -21.18 -19.22 -2.44
CA VAL A 166 -20.39 -19.65 -3.60
C VAL A 166 -20.76 -21.06 -4.06
N ARG A 167 -21.13 -21.99 -3.15
CA ARG A 167 -21.64 -23.32 -3.54
C ARG A 167 -22.96 -23.24 -4.31
N GLU A 168 -23.82 -22.27 -4.01
CA GLU A 168 -25.05 -22.05 -4.76
C GLU A 168 -24.78 -21.38 -6.12
N LEU A 169 -23.85 -20.43 -6.15
CA LEU A 169 -23.56 -19.64 -7.35
C LEU A 169 -22.75 -20.42 -8.40
N LEU A 170 -21.78 -21.23 -8.00
CA LEU A 170 -20.87 -21.92 -8.93
C LEU A 170 -21.58 -22.80 -9.98
N PRO A 171 -22.59 -23.63 -9.63
CA PRO A 171 -23.34 -24.39 -10.63
C PRO A 171 -24.05 -23.50 -11.67
N LEU A 172 -24.49 -22.31 -11.27
CA LEU A 172 -25.14 -21.33 -12.15
C LEU A 172 -24.16 -20.66 -13.12
N MET A 173 -22.85 -20.82 -12.89
CA MET A 173 -21.78 -20.24 -13.70
C MET A 173 -21.04 -21.30 -14.54
N GLN A 174 -21.58 -22.51 -14.65
CA GLN A 174 -20.95 -23.58 -15.43
C GLN A 174 -20.79 -23.17 -16.90
N GLY A 175 -19.56 -23.22 -17.42
CA GLY A 175 -19.22 -22.74 -18.76
C GLY A 175 -18.84 -21.25 -18.83
N CYS A 176 -18.99 -20.50 -17.75
CA CYS A 176 -18.62 -19.09 -17.64
C CYS A 176 -17.33 -18.91 -16.81
N VAL A 177 -16.27 -19.65 -17.13
CA VAL A 177 -14.97 -19.58 -16.43
C VAL A 177 -14.42 -18.15 -16.37
N HIS A 178 -14.71 -17.34 -17.39
CA HIS A 178 -14.36 -15.91 -17.45
C HIS A 178 -14.96 -15.04 -16.33
N LEU A 179 -16.00 -15.50 -15.63
CA LEU A 179 -16.54 -14.82 -14.44
C LEU A 179 -15.76 -15.18 -13.17
N ILE A 180 -15.04 -16.32 -13.18
CA ILE A 180 -14.23 -16.82 -12.08
C ILE A 180 -12.80 -16.29 -12.19
N TYR A 181 -12.25 -16.29 -13.40
CA TYR A 181 -10.86 -15.96 -13.71
C TYR A 181 -10.68 -15.56 -15.18
N GLY A 182 -9.79 -14.59 -15.48
CA GLY A 182 -9.42 -14.23 -16.85
C GLY A 182 -8.32 -13.16 -16.95
N ARG A 183 -7.56 -13.15 -18.06
CA ARG A 183 -6.48 -12.17 -18.33
C ARG A 183 -6.78 -11.12 -19.40
N ASP A 184 -7.74 -11.37 -20.29
CA ASP A 184 -7.86 -10.64 -21.58
C ASP A 184 -9.16 -9.81 -21.77
N ARG A 185 -10.01 -9.65 -20.76
CA ARG A 185 -11.26 -8.85 -20.86
C ARG A 185 -11.19 -7.57 -20.03
N GLN A 186 -12.15 -6.65 -20.26
CA GLN A 186 -12.40 -5.53 -19.35
C GLN A 186 -12.41 -6.06 -17.91
N GLU A 187 -11.48 -5.55 -17.11
CA GLU A 187 -11.32 -5.95 -15.71
C GLU A 187 -12.67 -5.76 -14.97
N PRO A 188 -13.05 -6.72 -14.10
CA PRO A 188 -14.34 -6.70 -13.45
C PRO A 188 -14.46 -5.56 -12.43
N VAL A 189 -15.70 -5.23 -12.05
CA VAL A 189 -15.97 -4.16 -11.06
C VAL A 189 -15.30 -4.46 -9.72
N LEU A 190 -15.49 -5.67 -9.22
CA LEU A 190 -14.70 -6.21 -8.11
C LEU A 190 -13.84 -7.31 -8.74
N GLY A 191 -12.52 -7.28 -8.50
CA GLY A 191 -11.51 -8.18 -9.07
C GLY A 191 -11.93 -9.66 -9.16
N PHE A 192 -11.17 -10.49 -9.86
CA PHE A 192 -11.60 -11.88 -10.05
C PHE A 192 -11.78 -12.62 -8.71
N PRO A 193 -12.86 -13.41 -8.54
CA PRO A 193 -13.12 -14.14 -7.30
C PRO A 193 -11.94 -15.03 -6.88
N LEU A 194 -11.26 -15.65 -7.86
CA LEU A 194 -10.08 -16.48 -7.61
C LEU A 194 -8.93 -15.68 -7.01
N ASP A 195 -8.69 -14.50 -7.59
CA ASP A 195 -7.62 -13.60 -7.19
C ASP A 195 -7.83 -13.10 -5.76
N ILE A 196 -9.07 -12.68 -5.45
CA ILE A 196 -9.48 -12.24 -4.11
C ILE A 196 -9.27 -13.36 -3.09
N ALA A 197 -9.71 -14.60 -3.40
CA ALA A 197 -9.57 -15.73 -2.50
C ALA A 197 -8.09 -16.08 -2.22
N ALA A 198 -7.22 -15.99 -3.24
CA ALA A 198 -5.79 -16.22 -3.10
C ALA A 198 -5.13 -15.16 -2.21
N PHE A 199 -5.42 -13.88 -2.46
CA PHE A 199 -4.85 -12.74 -1.72
C PHE A 199 -5.32 -12.66 -0.26
N GLN A 200 -6.59 -12.96 0.02
CA GLN A 200 -7.12 -12.91 1.39
C GLN A 200 -6.88 -14.18 2.21
N GLY A 201 -6.37 -15.25 1.57
CA GLY A 201 -6.03 -16.50 2.28
C GLY A 201 -7.21 -17.44 2.47
N HIS A 202 -8.25 -17.33 1.63
CA HIS A 202 -9.44 -18.15 1.71
C HIS A 202 -9.23 -19.50 1.02
N VAL A 203 -8.51 -20.40 1.69
CA VAL A 203 -8.03 -21.69 1.13
C VAL A 203 -9.14 -22.53 0.51
N GLU A 204 -10.24 -22.77 1.23
CA GLU A 204 -11.33 -23.60 0.72
C GLU A 204 -12.14 -22.90 -0.38
N MET A 205 -12.26 -21.57 -0.31
CA MET A 205 -12.84 -20.77 -1.39
C MET A 205 -12.00 -20.93 -2.67
N LEU A 206 -10.68 -20.72 -2.56
CA LEU A 206 -9.74 -20.87 -3.66
C LEU A 206 -9.78 -22.29 -4.24
N ARG A 207 -9.83 -23.33 -3.40
CA ARG A 207 -9.98 -24.72 -3.83
C ARG A 207 -11.25 -24.93 -4.66
N MET A 208 -12.39 -24.40 -4.20
CA MET A 208 -13.65 -24.51 -4.91
C MET A 208 -13.61 -23.79 -6.28
N LEU A 209 -13.02 -22.60 -6.33
CA LEU A 209 -12.91 -21.80 -7.55
C LEU A 209 -11.97 -22.47 -8.57
N LEU A 210 -10.79 -22.94 -8.15
CA LEU A 210 -9.88 -23.71 -8.98
C LEU A 210 -10.53 -25.00 -9.50
N GLY A 211 -11.30 -25.69 -8.65
CA GLY A 211 -12.03 -26.91 -9.04
C GLY A 211 -13.15 -26.68 -10.06
N ALA A 212 -13.60 -25.44 -10.25
CA ALA A 212 -14.58 -25.08 -11.28
C ALA A 212 -13.92 -24.84 -12.65
N ILE A 213 -12.61 -24.67 -12.72
CA ILE A 213 -11.86 -24.48 -13.97
C ILE A 213 -11.52 -25.86 -14.56
N GLN A 214 -12.09 -26.15 -15.74
CA GLN A 214 -11.91 -27.44 -16.41
C GLN A 214 -10.80 -27.42 -17.47
N ASP A 215 -10.51 -26.25 -18.04
CA ASP A 215 -9.46 -26.10 -19.04
C ASP A 215 -8.08 -26.17 -18.36
N PRO A 216 -7.21 -27.12 -18.72
CA PRO A 216 -5.92 -27.31 -18.06
C PRO A 216 -4.94 -26.16 -18.29
N VAL A 217 -5.04 -25.43 -19.41
CA VAL A 217 -4.20 -24.28 -19.70
C VAL A 217 -4.60 -23.11 -18.81
N VAL A 218 -5.90 -22.80 -18.78
CA VAL A 218 -6.45 -21.74 -17.92
C VAL A 218 -6.22 -22.06 -16.45
N LEU A 219 -6.31 -23.34 -16.06
CA LEU A 219 -6.03 -23.78 -14.70
C LEU A 219 -4.56 -23.58 -14.32
N GLY A 220 -3.63 -23.84 -15.25
CA GLY A 220 -2.20 -23.56 -15.04
C GLY A 220 -1.95 -22.07 -14.78
N ASP A 221 -2.50 -21.20 -15.64
CA ASP A 221 -2.40 -19.75 -15.46
C ASP A 221 -3.02 -19.28 -14.13
N ALA A 222 -4.15 -19.86 -13.73
CA ALA A 222 -4.81 -19.55 -12.47
C ALA A 222 -3.98 -19.97 -11.24
N TYR A 223 -3.22 -21.06 -11.32
CA TYR A 223 -2.25 -21.42 -10.27
C TYR A 223 -1.10 -20.41 -10.19
N ASP A 224 -0.57 -19.98 -11.33
CA ASP A 224 0.54 -19.01 -11.38
C ASP A 224 0.13 -17.66 -10.78
N ASP A 225 -1.06 -17.16 -11.14
CA ASP A 225 -1.59 -15.92 -10.57
C ASP A 225 -1.99 -16.10 -9.09
N GLY A 226 -2.49 -17.29 -8.73
CA GLY A 226 -2.71 -17.67 -7.33
C GLY A 226 -1.43 -17.61 -6.48
N ILE A 227 -0.27 -18.00 -7.02
CA ILE A 227 1.03 -17.88 -6.33
C ILE A 227 1.39 -16.41 -6.12
N LYS A 228 1.32 -15.59 -7.19
CA LYS A 228 1.62 -14.15 -7.11
C LYS A 228 0.77 -13.46 -6.05
N LEU A 229 -0.54 -13.70 -6.09
CA LEU A 229 -1.50 -13.05 -5.20
C LEU A 229 -1.43 -13.56 -3.77
N ALA A 230 -1.15 -14.85 -3.55
CA ALA A 230 -0.89 -15.37 -2.21
C ALA A 230 0.38 -14.77 -1.60
N CYS A 231 1.43 -14.55 -2.39
CA CYS A 231 2.65 -13.87 -1.92
C CYS A 231 2.39 -12.40 -1.57
N ALA A 232 1.68 -11.67 -2.44
CA ALA A 232 1.28 -10.28 -2.19
C ALA A 232 0.40 -10.15 -0.94
N GLY A 233 -0.55 -11.08 -0.78
CA GLY A 233 -1.44 -11.16 0.39
C GLY A 233 -0.77 -11.70 1.66
N ASN A 234 0.49 -12.15 1.60
CA ASN A 234 1.21 -12.82 2.69
C ASN A 234 0.51 -14.10 3.22
N GLN A 235 -0.14 -14.86 2.33
CA GLN A 235 -0.99 -16.00 2.68
C GLN A 235 -0.31 -17.34 2.42
N LEU A 236 0.30 -17.92 3.46
CA LEU A 236 1.03 -19.18 3.35
C LEU A 236 0.17 -20.36 2.85
N ASN A 237 -1.04 -20.52 3.38
CA ASN A 237 -1.85 -21.71 3.09
C ASN A 237 -2.41 -21.72 1.66
N THR A 238 -2.78 -20.56 1.10
CA THR A 238 -3.19 -20.45 -0.30
C THR A 238 -1.98 -20.59 -1.23
N LEU A 239 -0.82 -20.06 -0.83
CA LEU A 239 0.43 -20.30 -1.53
C LEU A 239 0.74 -21.80 -1.61
N GLU A 240 0.74 -22.51 -0.48
CA GLU A 240 1.01 -23.96 -0.44
C GLU A 240 0.02 -24.76 -1.31
N LEU A 241 -1.27 -24.36 -1.31
CA LEU A 241 -2.27 -24.97 -2.19
C LEU A 241 -1.89 -24.83 -3.66
N CYS A 242 -1.42 -23.65 -4.09
CA CYS A 242 -1.03 -23.42 -5.47
C CYS A 242 0.32 -24.09 -5.81
N LEU A 243 1.30 -24.02 -4.90
CA LEU A 243 2.61 -24.64 -5.08
C LEU A 243 2.55 -26.16 -5.22
N ALA A 244 1.59 -26.82 -4.58
CA ALA A 244 1.40 -28.26 -4.69
C ALA A 244 1.15 -28.75 -6.14
N ARG A 245 0.77 -27.86 -7.06
CA ARG A 245 0.48 -28.17 -8.47
C ARG A 245 1.34 -27.40 -9.48
N ALA A 246 2.24 -26.53 -9.01
CA ALA A 246 3.04 -25.63 -9.84
C ALA A 246 4.25 -26.29 -10.55
N TYR A 247 4.54 -27.58 -10.29
CA TYR A 247 5.76 -28.24 -10.79
C TYR A 247 5.76 -28.58 -12.29
N GLU A 248 4.71 -28.24 -13.04
CA GLU A 248 4.56 -28.70 -14.43
C GLU A 248 4.79 -27.61 -15.48
N ASN A 249 4.69 -26.32 -15.14
CA ASN A 249 4.79 -25.21 -16.10
C ASN A 249 5.52 -23.99 -15.50
N HIS A 250 6.04 -23.14 -16.39
CA HIS A 250 6.86 -21.95 -16.16
C HIS A 250 6.67 -21.20 -14.81
N TRP A 251 7.77 -20.94 -14.09
CA TRP A 251 7.74 -20.22 -12.81
C TRP A 251 7.90 -18.70 -13.01
N PRO A 252 7.05 -17.84 -12.40
CA PRO A 252 7.23 -16.37 -12.40
C PRO A 252 8.54 -15.94 -11.73
N ASP A 253 9.15 -14.80 -12.08
CA ASP A 253 10.41 -14.36 -11.45
C ASP A 253 10.24 -14.32 -9.90
N PRO A 254 11.02 -15.11 -9.14
CA PRO A 254 10.94 -15.10 -7.67
C PRO A 254 11.16 -13.73 -7.04
N VAL A 255 11.87 -12.81 -7.70
CA VAL A 255 12.04 -11.42 -7.23
C VAL A 255 10.72 -10.65 -7.29
N ASP A 256 10.01 -10.74 -8.42
CA ASP A 256 8.72 -10.07 -8.60
C ASP A 256 7.66 -10.64 -7.64
N LEU A 257 7.69 -11.95 -7.40
CA LEU A 257 6.76 -12.62 -6.47
C LEU A 257 6.84 -12.12 -5.04
N LEU A 258 8.02 -11.69 -4.61
CA LEU A 258 8.33 -11.40 -3.22
C LEU A 258 8.62 -9.92 -2.97
N GLU A 259 8.43 -9.06 -3.98
CA GLU A 259 8.77 -7.63 -3.94
C GLU A 259 8.15 -6.90 -2.75
N GLY A 260 6.94 -7.32 -2.31
CA GLY A 260 6.22 -6.76 -1.16
C GLY A 260 5.98 -7.72 0.00
N THR A 261 6.60 -8.90 0.02
CA THR A 261 6.33 -9.90 1.06
C THR A 261 6.94 -9.48 2.40
N THR A 262 6.10 -9.43 3.43
CA THR A 262 6.51 -9.18 4.82
C THR A 262 6.61 -10.47 5.64
N SER A 263 5.99 -11.53 5.13
CA SER A 263 5.86 -12.82 5.79
C SER A 263 7.07 -13.71 5.54
N ILE A 264 7.84 -13.96 6.60
CA ILE A 264 8.97 -14.91 6.59
C ILE A 264 8.53 -16.31 6.10
N PRO A 265 7.40 -16.89 6.57
CA PRO A 265 6.95 -18.19 6.07
C PRO A 265 6.66 -18.23 4.57
N VAL A 266 6.07 -17.16 4.01
CA VAL A 266 5.81 -17.05 2.56
C VAL A 266 7.13 -16.97 1.80
N PHE A 267 8.05 -16.12 2.26
CA PHE A 267 9.40 -16.05 1.72
C PHE A 267 10.08 -17.42 1.75
N ASP A 268 10.04 -18.11 2.88
CA ASP A 268 10.65 -19.44 3.03
C ASP A 268 10.00 -20.47 2.10
N ALA A 269 8.68 -20.48 1.96
CA ALA A 269 7.98 -21.39 1.06
C ALA A 269 8.42 -21.19 -0.39
N VAL A 270 8.43 -19.94 -0.87
CA VAL A 270 8.90 -19.59 -2.22
C VAL A 270 10.39 -19.92 -2.36
N PHE A 271 11.22 -19.50 -1.41
CA PHE A 271 12.65 -19.73 -1.41
C PHE A 271 12.99 -21.22 -1.42
N GLN A 272 12.31 -22.05 -0.63
CA GLN A 272 12.50 -23.50 -0.64
C GLN A 272 12.02 -24.14 -1.96
N ALA A 273 10.93 -23.65 -2.54
CA ALA A 273 10.44 -24.15 -3.83
C ALA A 273 11.40 -23.83 -4.97
N CYS A 274 12.03 -22.65 -4.96
CA CYS A 274 12.90 -22.21 -6.04
C CYS A 274 14.39 -22.49 -5.80
N LYS A 275 14.89 -22.68 -4.56
CA LYS A 275 16.35 -22.74 -4.23
C LYS A 275 17.18 -23.68 -5.11
N ASP A 276 16.62 -24.82 -5.50
CA ASP A 276 17.34 -25.85 -6.28
C ASP A 276 17.29 -25.54 -7.80
N HIS A 277 16.37 -24.66 -8.19
CA HIS A 277 16.06 -24.20 -9.55
C HIS A 277 16.32 -22.71 -9.80
N LEU A 278 16.82 -21.94 -8.81
CA LEU A 278 17.26 -20.52 -8.89
C LEU A 278 18.49 -20.36 -9.81
N ILE A 279 18.33 -20.72 -11.08
CA ILE A 279 19.39 -20.94 -12.07
C ILE A 279 18.97 -20.41 -13.45
N LEU A 280 17.84 -19.69 -13.56
CA LEU A 280 17.43 -19.14 -14.84
C LEU A 280 18.05 -17.77 -15.02
N ASP A 281 18.91 -17.69 -16.04
CA ASP A 281 19.40 -16.44 -16.60
C ASP A 281 18.19 -15.56 -16.98
N ARG A 282 18.20 -14.28 -16.57
CA ARG A 282 17.14 -13.29 -16.86
C ARG A 282 16.79 -13.20 -18.35
N HIS A 283 17.64 -13.68 -19.25
CA HIS A 283 17.42 -13.69 -20.70
C HIS A 283 17.14 -15.08 -21.31
N TYR A 284 17.43 -16.19 -20.62
CA TYR A 284 17.32 -17.55 -21.20
C TYR A 284 16.86 -18.61 -20.18
N PRO A 285 15.53 -18.80 -20.01
CA PRO A 285 14.90 -19.73 -19.07
C PRO A 285 15.22 -21.23 -19.26
N TRP A 286 15.88 -21.62 -20.35
CA TRP A 286 16.22 -23.02 -20.67
C TRP A 286 17.70 -23.35 -20.50
N LYS A 287 18.54 -22.39 -20.09
CA LYS A 287 19.97 -22.61 -19.91
C LYS A 287 20.31 -22.69 -18.43
N PRO A 288 20.74 -23.85 -17.90
CA PRO A 288 21.23 -23.93 -16.54
C PRO A 288 22.47 -23.03 -16.40
N ASN A 289 22.35 -21.96 -15.61
CA ASN A 289 23.46 -21.08 -15.26
C ASN A 289 24.48 -21.83 -14.37
N PRO A 290 25.78 -21.84 -14.72
CA PRO A 290 26.81 -22.55 -13.96
C PRO A 290 27.11 -21.96 -12.57
N ASP A 291 26.76 -20.70 -12.28
CA ASP A 291 27.02 -20.07 -10.96
C ASP A 291 25.77 -19.99 -10.07
N LYS A 292 25.31 -21.15 -9.59
CA LYS A 292 24.20 -21.27 -8.64
C LYS A 292 24.42 -20.47 -7.35
N ILE A 293 25.67 -20.35 -6.91
CA ILE A 293 26.04 -19.71 -5.64
C ILE A 293 25.92 -18.18 -5.79
N GLY A 294 26.42 -17.63 -6.90
CA GLY A 294 26.27 -16.21 -7.24
C GLY A 294 24.80 -15.80 -7.38
N MET A 295 23.99 -16.58 -8.08
CA MET A 295 22.55 -16.31 -8.25
C MET A 295 21.79 -16.34 -6.92
N ARG A 296 22.04 -17.33 -6.07
CA ARG A 296 21.45 -17.37 -4.72
C ARG A 296 21.85 -16.14 -3.90
N ARG A 297 23.12 -15.73 -3.96
CA ARG A 297 23.60 -14.54 -3.25
C ARG A 297 22.92 -13.28 -3.78
N GLN A 298 22.79 -13.14 -5.10
CA GLN A 298 22.12 -12.01 -5.73
C GLN A 298 20.64 -11.94 -5.34
N PHE A 299 19.93 -13.07 -5.37
CA PHE A 299 18.54 -13.16 -4.95
C PHE A 299 18.34 -12.68 -3.50
N LEU A 300 19.17 -13.17 -2.57
CA LEU A 300 19.13 -12.75 -1.16
C LEU A 300 19.49 -11.27 -0.99
N SER A 301 20.41 -10.76 -1.80
CA SER A 301 20.80 -9.35 -1.86
C SER A 301 19.65 -8.45 -2.34
N ASP A 302 18.98 -8.82 -3.42
CA ASP A 302 17.87 -8.06 -3.99
C ASP A 302 16.70 -7.97 -2.99
N HIS A 303 16.38 -9.09 -2.32
CA HIS A 303 15.35 -9.12 -1.27
C HIS A 303 15.77 -8.37 -0.01
N PHE A 304 17.05 -8.37 0.33
CA PHE A 304 17.56 -7.59 1.46
C PHE A 304 17.35 -6.10 1.22
N ARG A 305 17.65 -5.62 0.00
CA ARG A 305 17.40 -4.23 -0.41
C ARG A 305 15.90 -3.90 -0.30
N LEU A 306 15.05 -4.69 -0.95
CA LEU A 306 13.59 -4.49 -0.91
C LEU A 306 13.05 -4.48 0.53
N SER A 307 13.43 -5.46 1.35
CA SER A 307 13.03 -5.54 2.76
C SER A 307 13.49 -4.31 3.55
N THR A 308 14.62 -3.70 3.17
CA THR A 308 15.12 -2.48 3.82
C THR A 308 14.32 -1.26 3.38
N ASP A 309 14.02 -1.15 2.09
CA ASP A 309 13.23 -0.06 1.50
C ASP A 309 11.85 0.03 2.18
N TYR A 310 11.24 -1.12 2.49
CA TYR A 310 9.95 -1.20 3.20
C TYR A 310 10.06 -1.25 4.74
N GLY A 311 11.27 -1.27 5.32
CA GLY A 311 11.45 -1.26 6.77
C GLY A 311 11.19 -2.59 7.48
N HIS A 312 11.32 -3.73 6.81
CA HIS A 312 11.00 -5.05 7.36
C HIS A 312 12.18 -5.67 8.13
N LEU A 313 12.46 -5.18 9.34
CA LEU A 313 13.59 -5.62 10.17
C LEU A 313 13.63 -7.15 10.40
N ALA A 314 12.49 -7.79 10.64
CA ALA A 314 12.43 -9.23 10.85
C ALA A 314 12.90 -10.00 9.62
N MET A 315 12.45 -9.59 8.43
CA MET A 315 12.87 -10.18 7.15
C MET A 315 14.36 -9.91 6.89
N VAL A 316 14.84 -8.68 7.15
CA VAL A 316 16.27 -8.32 7.02
C VAL A 316 17.15 -9.24 7.88
N LYS A 317 16.77 -9.47 9.15
CA LYS A 317 17.50 -10.39 10.05
C LYS A 317 17.48 -11.83 9.51
N HIS A 318 16.33 -12.30 9.02
CA HIS A 318 16.17 -13.63 8.44
C HIS A 318 17.06 -13.81 7.19
N LEU A 319 17.07 -12.84 6.29
CA LEU A 319 17.90 -12.86 5.08
C LEU A 319 19.41 -12.90 5.41
N VAL A 320 19.85 -12.15 6.43
CA VAL A 320 21.25 -12.22 6.91
C VAL A 320 21.58 -13.62 7.44
N GLN A 321 20.67 -14.27 8.17
CA GLN A 321 20.85 -15.66 8.63
C GLN A 321 20.94 -16.65 7.46
N LEU A 322 20.25 -16.39 6.35
CA LEU A 322 20.31 -17.18 5.12
C LEU A 322 21.56 -16.92 4.26
N GLY A 323 22.37 -15.93 4.64
CA GLY A 323 23.65 -15.60 3.99
C GLY A 323 23.62 -14.35 3.09
N ALA A 324 22.59 -13.50 3.21
CA ALA A 324 22.60 -12.18 2.56
C ALA A 324 23.78 -11.35 3.11
N PRO A 325 24.52 -10.61 2.26
CA PRO A 325 25.68 -9.85 2.70
C PRO A 325 25.23 -8.64 3.53
N ALA A 326 25.27 -8.74 4.86
CA ALA A 326 24.87 -7.65 5.76
C ALA A 326 25.61 -6.32 5.49
N ARG A 327 26.85 -6.41 4.97
CA ARG A 327 27.62 -5.26 4.49
C ARG A 327 27.19 -4.91 3.06
N HIS A 328 25.96 -4.42 2.90
CA HIS A 328 25.49 -3.90 1.63
C HIS A 328 26.10 -2.51 1.39
N ILE A 329 27.15 -2.46 0.56
CA ILE A 329 27.71 -1.21 0.03
C ILE A 329 27.09 -1.02 -1.34
N GLU A 330 25.84 -0.58 -1.40
CA GLU A 330 25.34 -0.06 -2.67
C GLU A 330 25.98 1.32 -2.88
N ARG A 331 27.02 1.34 -3.71
CA ARG A 331 27.36 2.51 -4.51
C ARG A 331 26.34 2.53 -5.65
N CYS A 332 25.25 3.26 -5.48
CA CYS A 332 24.46 3.66 -6.63
C CYS A 332 25.15 4.86 -7.26
N ASP A 333 25.29 4.83 -8.58
CA ASP A 333 25.80 5.94 -9.38
C ASP A 333 25.12 7.25 -9.02
N ASP A 334 25.83 8.37 -9.18
CA ASP A 334 25.41 9.74 -8.87
C ASP A 334 24.21 10.21 -9.73
N ASN A 335 23.06 9.55 -9.65
CA ASN A 335 21.81 10.04 -10.22
C ASN A 335 21.23 11.17 -9.35
N GLU A 336 20.44 12.03 -9.98
CA GLU A 336 20.10 13.40 -9.57
C GLU A 336 19.53 13.55 -8.14
N PHE A 337 19.05 12.47 -7.52
CA PHE A 337 18.48 12.45 -6.17
C PHE A 337 19.40 11.86 -5.07
N GLY A 338 20.41 11.05 -5.38
CA GLY A 338 21.50 10.66 -4.45
C GLY A 338 21.13 10.13 -3.05
N PHE A 339 19.93 9.54 -2.85
CA PHE A 339 19.46 8.97 -1.56
C PHE A 339 19.40 7.42 -1.59
N HIS A 340 20.27 6.75 -2.34
CA HIS A 340 20.11 5.32 -2.67
C HIS A 340 20.97 4.35 -1.83
N THR A 341 21.12 4.60 -0.53
CA THR A 341 21.70 3.61 0.39
C THR A 341 20.60 2.98 1.24
N VAL A 342 20.75 1.71 1.61
CA VAL A 342 19.85 1.03 2.58
C VAL A 342 19.68 1.84 3.89
N VAL A 343 20.74 2.57 4.30
CA VAL A 343 20.73 3.49 5.45
C VAL A 343 19.83 4.71 5.20
N SER A 344 19.87 5.32 4.01
CA SER A 344 19.02 6.47 3.69
C SER A 344 17.54 6.10 3.54
N TYR A 345 17.23 4.88 3.10
CA TYR A 345 15.84 4.38 3.10
C TYR A 345 15.31 4.16 4.52
N ALA A 346 16.07 3.48 5.39
CA ALA A 346 15.70 3.34 6.82
C ALA A 346 15.55 4.71 7.51
N ALA A 347 16.42 5.66 7.17
CA ALA A 347 16.35 7.04 7.65
C ALA A 347 15.11 7.79 7.13
N THR A 348 14.72 7.57 5.87
CA THR A 348 13.52 8.17 5.23
C THR A 348 12.23 7.62 5.85
N SER A 349 12.15 6.30 6.03
CA SER A 349 10.96 5.63 6.59
C SER A 349 10.81 5.84 8.10
N GLY A 350 11.83 6.36 8.78
CA GLY A 350 11.82 6.59 10.22
C GLY A 350 12.02 5.30 11.04
N ASN A 351 12.51 4.24 10.41
CA ASN A 351 12.72 2.95 11.05
C ASN A 351 14.06 2.93 11.81
N ALA A 352 14.03 3.48 13.03
CA ALA A 352 15.19 3.59 13.90
C ALA A 352 15.82 2.23 14.25
N GLU A 353 15.01 1.19 14.49
CA GLU A 353 15.52 -0.15 14.83
C GLU A 353 16.26 -0.80 13.65
N LEU A 354 15.71 -0.68 12.44
CA LEU A 354 16.37 -1.16 11.24
C LEU A 354 17.67 -0.39 10.98
N LEU A 355 17.62 0.93 11.12
CA LEU A 355 18.79 1.78 10.96
C LEU A 355 19.92 1.39 11.94
N ALA A 356 19.61 1.21 13.22
CA ALA A 356 20.58 0.75 14.22
C ALA A 356 21.18 -0.61 13.83
N TYR A 357 20.33 -1.57 13.47
CA TYR A 357 20.78 -2.90 13.04
C TYR A 357 21.73 -2.84 11.83
N LEU A 358 21.43 -2.01 10.82
CA LEU A 358 22.29 -1.87 9.64
C LEU A 358 23.66 -1.29 10.00
N LEU A 359 23.71 -0.30 10.88
CA LEU A 359 24.96 0.36 11.31
C LEU A 359 25.80 -0.56 12.21
N GLU A 360 25.17 -1.29 13.13
CA GLU A 360 25.82 -2.33 13.95
C GLU A 360 26.48 -3.42 13.09
N ASN A 361 25.89 -3.73 11.92
CA ASN A 361 26.44 -4.68 10.95
C ASN A 361 27.48 -4.06 10.00
N GLY A 362 27.94 -2.84 10.27
CA GLY A 362 29.05 -2.21 9.55
C GLY A 362 28.67 -1.59 8.20
N THR A 363 27.38 -1.30 7.98
CA THR A 363 26.93 -0.53 6.82
C THR A 363 27.43 0.91 6.91
N GLN A 364 27.92 1.48 5.81
CA GLN A 364 28.42 2.85 5.80
C GLN A 364 27.29 3.86 5.81
N ILE A 365 27.45 4.94 6.57
CA ILE A 365 26.54 6.08 6.54
C ILE A 365 26.70 6.81 5.21
N GLY A 366 25.62 6.85 4.42
CA GLY A 366 25.57 7.62 3.18
C GLY A 366 25.68 9.13 3.44
N SER A 367 26.14 9.89 2.45
CA SER A 367 26.30 11.35 2.55
C SER A 367 25.00 12.09 2.84
N ARG A 368 23.85 11.54 2.41
CA ARG A 368 22.53 12.18 2.55
C ARG A 368 21.57 11.47 3.52
N SER A 369 22.02 10.47 4.28
CA SER A 369 21.15 9.75 5.23
C SER A 369 20.60 10.67 6.32
N LEU A 370 21.42 11.62 6.80
CA LEU A 370 21.00 12.61 7.78
C LEU A 370 19.97 13.60 7.20
N GLU A 371 20.21 14.08 5.97
CA GLU A 371 19.25 14.93 5.23
C GLU A 371 17.89 14.25 5.07
N ALA A 372 17.89 12.96 4.71
CA ALA A 372 16.70 12.16 4.53
C ALA A 372 15.88 12.03 5.82
N ALA A 373 16.53 11.68 6.94
CA ALA A 373 15.88 11.63 8.26
C ALA A 373 15.29 12.99 8.65
N SER A 374 16.03 14.07 8.37
CA SER A 374 15.61 15.42 8.75
C SER A 374 14.45 15.95 7.93
N LYS A 375 14.44 15.68 6.61
CA LYS A 375 13.34 16.01 5.71
C LYS A 375 12.03 15.35 6.11
N HIS A 376 12.09 14.10 6.55
CA HIS A 376 10.91 13.30 6.91
C HIS A 376 10.52 13.39 8.38
N GLY A 377 11.29 14.11 9.20
CA GLY A 377 10.92 14.39 10.58
C GLY A 377 11.15 13.23 11.53
N ASN A 378 12.23 12.46 11.32
CA ASN A 378 12.54 11.23 12.05
C ASN A 378 13.64 11.46 13.11
N PRO A 379 13.34 12.03 14.29
CA PRO A 379 14.34 12.42 15.28
C PRO A 379 15.15 11.24 15.84
N ASP A 380 14.54 10.06 15.99
CA ASP A 380 15.25 8.85 16.43
C ASP A 380 16.33 8.43 15.45
N CYS A 381 16.02 8.44 14.15
CA CYS A 381 16.99 8.17 13.10
C CYS A 381 18.10 9.22 13.08
N VAL A 382 17.78 10.50 13.31
CA VAL A 382 18.78 11.57 13.40
C VAL A 382 19.74 11.30 14.57
N ARG A 383 19.25 10.92 15.76
CA ARG A 383 20.12 10.57 16.91
C ARG A 383 21.07 9.43 16.58
N ILE A 384 20.53 8.33 16.05
CA ILE A 384 21.32 7.14 15.72
C ILE A 384 22.41 7.48 14.69
N LEU A 385 22.08 8.29 13.67
CA LEU A 385 23.05 8.72 12.67
C LEU A 385 24.16 9.60 13.29
N LEU A 386 23.82 10.55 14.16
CA LEU A 386 24.79 11.42 14.85
C LEU A 386 25.70 10.61 15.79
N GLU A 387 25.15 9.65 16.52
CA GLU A 387 25.90 8.73 17.40
C GLU A 387 26.91 7.88 16.63
N HIS A 388 26.58 7.49 15.39
CA HIS A 388 27.47 6.72 14.51
C HIS A 388 28.38 7.60 13.63
N GLY A 389 28.50 8.89 13.94
CA GLY A 389 29.49 9.77 13.31
C GLY A 389 29.03 10.48 12.04
N ALA A 390 27.71 10.67 11.83
CA ALA A 390 27.19 11.52 10.76
C ALA A 390 27.42 13.03 10.98
N ASN A 391 28.43 13.42 11.77
CA ASN A 391 28.66 14.78 12.26
C ASN A 391 29.58 15.62 11.36
N ASP A 392 29.91 15.14 10.16
CA ASP A 392 30.67 15.93 9.18
C ASP A 392 29.85 17.17 8.77
N ASN A 393 30.42 18.37 8.93
CA ASN A 393 29.74 19.66 8.70
C ASN A 393 28.96 19.73 7.37
N PHE A 394 29.43 19.06 6.30
CA PHE A 394 28.74 19.03 5.01
C PHE A 394 27.39 18.27 5.05
N LYS A 395 27.30 17.15 5.78
CA LYS A 395 26.07 16.33 5.90
C LYS A 395 25.02 17.01 6.78
N LEU A 396 25.51 17.80 7.72
CA LEU A 396 24.76 18.46 8.78
C LEU A 396 24.02 19.70 8.26
N GLY A 397 24.64 20.44 7.34
CA GLY A 397 24.06 21.66 6.79
C GLY A 397 22.85 21.41 5.90
N GLY A 398 22.91 20.40 5.03
CA GLY A 398 21.77 19.95 4.26
C GLY A 398 20.61 19.50 5.15
N ALA A 399 20.91 18.78 6.23
CA ALA A 399 19.92 18.25 7.16
C ALA A 399 19.12 19.33 7.88
N LEU A 400 19.79 20.41 8.33
CA LEU A 400 19.14 21.54 8.97
C LEU A 400 18.17 22.24 8.01
N LEU A 401 18.60 22.52 6.77
CA LEU A 401 17.73 23.14 5.77
C LEU A 401 16.52 22.26 5.42
N GLU A 402 16.73 20.95 5.26
CA GLU A 402 15.65 20.00 4.99
C GLU A 402 14.67 19.88 6.17
N SER A 403 15.13 20.00 7.42
CA SER A 403 14.22 20.04 8.58
C SER A 403 13.28 21.25 8.53
N VAL A 404 13.75 22.41 8.04
CA VAL A 404 12.94 23.62 7.90
C VAL A 404 11.96 23.50 6.74
N LYS A 405 12.41 22.98 5.58
CA LYS A 405 11.53 22.69 4.44
C LYS A 405 10.44 21.66 4.78
N GLY A 406 10.77 20.69 5.64
CA GLY A 406 9.86 19.69 6.16
C GLY A 406 8.95 20.18 7.28
N GLU A 407 9.19 21.38 7.83
CA GLU A 407 8.51 21.93 9.03
C GLU A 407 8.68 21.05 10.29
N ASN A 408 9.82 20.35 10.39
CA ASN A 408 10.09 19.38 11.44
C ASN A 408 10.80 20.04 12.65
N GLU A 409 10.03 20.67 13.54
CA GLU A 409 10.59 21.42 14.69
C GLU A 409 11.46 20.58 15.61
N SER A 410 11.04 19.34 15.90
CA SER A 410 11.75 18.42 16.81
C SER A 410 13.14 18.07 16.28
N VAL A 411 13.22 17.75 14.99
CA VAL A 411 14.48 17.51 14.29
C VAL A 411 15.33 18.78 14.26
N LEU A 412 14.73 19.93 13.96
CA LEU A 412 15.46 21.19 13.90
C LEU A 412 16.14 21.51 15.23
N ARG A 413 15.42 21.39 16.35
CA ARG A 413 15.98 21.58 17.70
C ARG A 413 17.12 20.60 17.97
N LEU A 414 16.90 19.32 17.65
CA LEU A 414 17.88 18.27 17.87
C LEU A 414 19.18 18.53 17.10
N LEU A 415 19.07 18.93 15.83
CA LEU A 415 20.22 19.34 15.04
C LEU A 415 20.90 20.55 15.70
N LEU A 416 20.18 21.64 16.01
CA LEU A 416 20.78 22.83 16.63
C LEU A 416 21.51 22.54 17.95
N GLU A 417 20.99 21.62 18.77
CA GLU A 417 21.63 21.16 20.01
C GLU A 417 22.94 20.41 19.75
N SER A 418 23.00 19.63 18.66
CA SER A 418 24.19 18.87 18.26
C SER A 418 25.24 19.69 17.50
N VAL A 419 24.89 20.88 17.00
CA VAL A 419 25.70 21.68 16.05
C VAL A 419 26.04 23.04 16.63
N THR A 420 26.85 23.07 17.69
CA THR A 420 27.37 24.34 18.20
C THR A 420 28.84 24.53 17.77
N PRO A 421 29.16 25.52 16.89
CA PRO A 421 28.29 26.51 16.22
C PRO A 421 27.83 26.11 14.80
N VAL A 422 26.59 26.49 14.46
CA VAL A 422 25.98 26.37 13.12
C VAL A 422 26.63 27.36 12.15
N ASP A 423 26.78 26.95 10.89
CA ASP A 423 27.18 27.87 9.81
C ASP A 423 26.17 29.03 9.67
N GLU A 424 26.65 30.25 9.84
CA GLU A 424 25.86 31.48 9.76
C GLU A 424 25.18 31.68 8.39
N ASP A 425 25.82 31.26 7.30
CA ASP A 425 25.24 31.39 5.96
C ASP A 425 24.08 30.41 5.77
N LEU A 426 24.21 29.20 6.30
CA LEU A 426 23.13 28.22 6.30
C LEU A 426 21.95 28.66 7.16
N ARG A 427 22.23 29.20 8.36
CA ARG A 427 21.20 29.76 9.24
C ARG A 427 20.43 30.87 8.55
N ARG A 428 21.11 31.76 7.82
CA ARG A 428 20.48 32.82 7.01
C ARG A 428 19.60 32.25 5.89
N GLN A 429 20.07 31.23 5.18
CA GLN A 429 19.27 30.56 4.14
C GLN A 429 18.00 29.92 4.72
N ALA A 430 18.13 29.24 5.85
CA ALA A 430 17.01 28.63 6.56
C ALA A 430 15.98 29.68 7.03
N LEU A 431 16.44 30.79 7.61
CA LEU A 431 15.59 31.92 8.01
C LEU A 431 14.89 32.57 6.82
N ALA A 432 15.59 32.77 5.70
CA ALA A 432 15.00 33.33 4.49
C ALA A 432 13.90 32.44 3.92
N PHE A 433 14.11 31.12 3.90
CA PHE A 433 13.09 30.16 3.47
C PHE A 433 11.89 30.15 4.42
N ALA A 434 12.14 30.05 5.74
CA ALA A 434 11.09 30.07 6.75
C ALA A 434 10.24 31.35 6.68
N GLY A 435 10.87 32.50 6.50
CA GLY A 435 10.17 33.79 6.32
C GLY A 435 9.33 33.83 5.04
N LYS A 436 9.87 33.38 3.90
CA LYS A 436 9.13 33.33 2.63
C LYS A 436 7.89 32.44 2.71
N GLU A 437 8.00 31.28 3.35
CA GLU A 437 6.91 30.31 3.47
C GLU A 437 5.97 30.57 4.67
N GLY A 438 6.29 31.57 5.51
CA GLY A 438 5.49 31.93 6.69
C GLY A 438 5.59 30.92 7.84
N LEU A 439 6.72 30.22 7.98
CA LEU A 439 6.94 29.16 8.96
C LEU A 439 7.34 29.72 10.34
N VAL A 440 6.37 30.34 11.03
CA VAL A 440 6.58 31.06 12.30
C VAL A 440 7.32 30.21 13.36
N SER A 441 6.97 28.93 13.49
CA SER A 441 7.62 28.05 14.48
C SER A 441 9.10 27.80 14.15
N MET A 442 9.44 27.58 12.87
CA MET A 442 10.82 27.37 12.44
C MET A 442 11.66 28.63 12.64
N THR A 443 11.12 29.81 12.30
CA THR A 443 11.80 31.10 12.51
C THR A 443 12.14 31.33 13.97
N ARG A 444 11.17 31.09 14.87
CA ARG A 444 11.38 31.22 16.32
C ARG A 444 12.53 30.34 16.80
N VAL A 445 12.56 29.07 16.40
CA VAL A 445 13.62 28.13 16.81
C VAL A 445 14.99 28.55 16.28
N LEU A 446 15.08 28.99 15.02
CA LEU A 446 16.33 29.47 14.43
C LEU A 446 16.84 30.78 15.08
N GLU A 447 15.95 31.57 15.68
CA GLU A 447 16.32 32.78 16.43
C GLU A 447 16.74 32.50 17.88
N GLU A 448 16.26 31.39 18.47
CA GLU A 448 16.63 30.93 19.82
C GLU A 448 18.10 30.47 19.89
N TYR A 449 18.62 29.86 18.83
CA TYR A 449 19.98 29.27 18.76
C TYR A 449 20.97 30.16 17.98
N LYS A 450 21.28 31.36 18.52
CA LYS A 450 22.23 32.33 17.95
C LYS A 450 23.70 32.06 18.28
#